data_AF-A0AAW8ZZB7-F1
#
_entry.id   AF-A0AAW8ZZB7-F1
#
_cell.length_a   1.000
_cell.length_b   1.000
_cell.length_c   1.000
_cell.angle_alpha   90.00
_cell.angle_beta   90.00
_cell.angle_gamma   90.00
#
_symmetry.space_group_name_H-M   'P 1'
#
loop_
_entity.id
_entity.type
_entity.pdbx_description
1 polymer ?
#
loop_
_entity_poly.entity_id
_entity_poly.type
_entity_poly.pdbx_seq_one_letter_code
_entity_poly.pdbx_strand_id
1 'polypeptide(L)'
;MTGKIKLSFAAVLLLLALIAGFYLSGQLILMLLKVAGPLSFDTYWSYVKALDLPQFAPYASKIKLAGAIGFGVPLLAWFALLIPLFKPKAAALHGDARFASGSDLAKKDMLKPSPTGIVVGKHGGKLVRLPGQQFAILAAPTRSGKGVGIVIPNLLDYQGSVVVLDIKQENFDLTSGWRKSQGQEVFLFNPFAEDGRTHRWNPLSYISPDPAFRVSDLMSVAAMLYPDGSDAQKFWVSQARNAFMAFTLYLFDSLDDQIKRKHPKETWMFPTLGMLYRVSSGDGSDLKGYLKKLSQREFLGR
;
A
#
# COMPACT_ATOMS: atom_id res chain seq x y z
N MET A 1 -16.92 -21.21 -1.57
CA MET A 1 -16.69 -22.33 -2.51
C MET A 1 -16.55 -21.78 -3.92
N THR A 2 -15.53 -22.23 -4.66
CA THR A 2 -15.40 -21.93 -6.09
C THR A 2 -16.55 -22.59 -6.87
N GLY A 3 -16.86 -22.10 -8.07
CA GLY A 3 -17.98 -22.63 -8.87
C GLY A 3 -17.89 -24.14 -9.11
N LYS A 4 -16.69 -24.65 -9.35
CA LYS A 4 -16.44 -26.09 -9.53
C LYS A 4 -16.80 -26.92 -8.30
N ILE A 5 -16.47 -26.44 -7.10
CA ILE A 5 -16.79 -27.15 -5.83
C ILE A 5 -18.30 -27.18 -5.60
N LYS A 6 -19.03 -26.10 -5.93
CA LYS A 6 -20.49 -26.07 -5.80
C LYS A 6 -21.18 -27.07 -6.74
N LEU A 7 -20.71 -27.17 -7.99
CA LEU A 7 -21.22 -28.16 -8.95
C LEU A 7 -20.97 -29.60 -8.48
N SER A 8 -19.76 -29.90 -8.02
CA SER A 8 -19.45 -31.23 -7.49
C SER A 8 -20.33 -31.59 -6.30
N PHE A 9 -20.56 -30.65 -5.39
CA PHE A 9 -21.43 -30.85 -4.23
C PHE A 9 -22.90 -31.08 -4.64
N ALA A 10 -23.41 -30.30 -5.60
CA ALA A 10 -24.76 -30.48 -6.14
C ALA A 10 -24.96 -31.85 -6.81
N ALA A 11 -23.95 -32.35 -7.54
CA ALA A 11 -23.97 -33.67 -8.17
C ALA A 11 -23.99 -34.82 -7.15
N VAL A 12 -23.21 -34.71 -6.06
CA VAL A 12 -23.25 -35.69 -4.96
C VAL A 12 -24.63 -35.72 -4.30
N LEU A 13 -25.23 -34.55 -4.03
CA LEU A 13 -26.59 -34.48 -3.48
C LEU A 13 -27.64 -35.07 -4.43
N LEU A 14 -27.46 -34.95 -5.75
CA LEU A 14 -28.37 -35.53 -6.74
C LEU A 14 -28.32 -37.06 -6.69
N LEU A 15 -27.12 -37.63 -6.62
CA LEU A 15 -26.93 -39.08 -6.48
C LEU A 15 -27.62 -39.60 -5.20
N LEU A 16 -27.46 -38.90 -4.08
CA LEU A 16 -28.13 -39.26 -2.83
C LEU A 16 -29.65 -39.17 -2.94
N ALA A 17 -30.18 -38.14 -3.61
CA ALA A 17 -31.63 -38.00 -3.83
C ALA A 17 -32.19 -39.11 -4.72
N LEU A 18 -31.46 -39.54 -5.75
CA LEU A 18 -31.84 -40.66 -6.61
C LEU A 18 -31.86 -41.98 -5.84
N ILE A 19 -30.82 -42.26 -5.04
CA ILE A 19 -30.75 -43.46 -4.19
C ILE A 19 -31.91 -43.47 -3.17
N ALA A 20 -32.17 -42.34 -2.52
CA ALA A 20 -33.32 -42.20 -1.62
C ALA A 20 -34.66 -42.39 -2.35
N GLY A 21 -34.74 -41.93 -3.61
CA GLY A 21 -35.93 -42.12 -4.45
C GLY A 21 -36.23 -43.59 -4.76
N PHE A 22 -35.21 -44.38 -5.10
CA PHE A 22 -35.37 -45.83 -5.28
C PHE A 22 -35.85 -46.53 -4.00
N TYR A 23 -35.30 -46.15 -2.84
CA TYR A 23 -35.69 -46.72 -1.56
C TYR A 23 -37.13 -46.32 -1.15
N LEU A 24 -37.47 -45.03 -1.26
CA LEU A 24 -38.79 -44.50 -0.89
C LEU A 24 -39.89 -45.04 -1.81
N SER A 25 -39.64 -45.09 -3.12
CA SER A 25 -40.58 -45.65 -4.10
C SER A 25 -40.82 -47.15 -3.88
N GLY A 26 -39.77 -47.91 -3.55
CA GLY A 26 -39.87 -49.32 -3.18
C GLY A 26 -40.66 -49.54 -1.88
N GLN A 27 -40.48 -48.69 -0.87
CA GLN A 27 -41.26 -48.80 0.38
C GLN A 27 -42.74 -48.46 0.16
N LEU A 28 -43.03 -47.40 -0.63
CA LEU A 28 -44.39 -46.97 -0.93
C LEU A 28 -45.16 -47.99 -1.76
N ILE A 29 -44.49 -48.70 -2.68
CA ILE A 29 -45.16 -49.73 -3.51
C ILE A 29 -45.62 -50.92 -2.66
N LEU A 30 -44.77 -51.39 -1.74
CA LEU A 30 -45.09 -52.50 -0.83
C LEU A 30 -46.23 -52.10 0.12
N MET A 31 -46.22 -50.85 0.59
CA MET A 31 -47.28 -50.30 1.45
C MET A 31 -48.62 -50.14 0.71
N LEU A 32 -48.61 -49.59 -0.52
CA LEU A 32 -49.82 -49.34 -1.31
C LEU A 32 -50.45 -50.61 -1.90
N LEU A 33 -49.63 -51.63 -2.16
CA LEU A 33 -50.08 -52.96 -2.62
C LEU A 33 -50.33 -53.93 -1.47
N LYS A 34 -50.00 -53.55 -0.21
CA LYS A 34 -50.13 -54.39 0.99
C LYS A 34 -49.44 -55.75 0.87
N VAL A 35 -48.27 -55.77 0.21
CA VAL A 35 -47.47 -56.99 0.01
C VAL A 35 -46.37 -57.01 1.05
N ALA A 36 -46.31 -58.09 1.84
CA ALA A 36 -45.17 -58.35 2.72
C ALA A 36 -44.05 -59.00 1.88
N GLY A 37 -43.02 -58.21 1.56
CA GLY A 37 -41.85 -58.68 0.82
C GLY A 37 -40.59 -57.93 1.25
N PRO A 38 -39.39 -58.49 0.98
CA PRO A 38 -38.14 -57.83 1.29
C PRO A 38 -37.97 -56.58 0.42
N LEU A 39 -37.58 -55.46 1.06
CA LEU A 39 -37.23 -54.23 0.35
C LEU A 39 -35.80 -54.34 -0.19
N SER A 40 -35.67 -54.26 -1.50
CA SER A 40 -34.40 -54.24 -2.24
C SER A 40 -34.32 -52.99 -3.12
N PHE A 41 -33.11 -52.60 -3.54
CA PHE A 41 -32.90 -51.41 -4.37
C PHE A 41 -33.59 -51.49 -5.75
N ASP A 42 -33.83 -52.70 -6.24
CA ASP A 42 -34.50 -52.97 -7.51
C ASP A 42 -36.03 -53.12 -7.36
N THR A 43 -36.58 -53.15 -6.13
CA THR A 43 -38.00 -53.43 -5.88
C THR A 43 -38.90 -52.55 -6.76
N TYR A 44 -38.72 -51.22 -6.74
CA TYR A 44 -39.51 -50.34 -7.57
C TYR A 44 -39.37 -50.64 -9.08
N TRP A 45 -38.15 -50.88 -9.56
CA TRP A 45 -37.87 -51.16 -10.97
C TRP A 45 -38.50 -52.47 -11.45
N SER A 46 -38.49 -53.49 -10.60
CA SER A 46 -39.10 -54.80 -10.86
C SER A 46 -40.62 -54.70 -11.01
N TYR A 47 -41.29 -53.87 -10.20
CA TYR A 47 -42.73 -53.60 -10.36
C TYR A 47 -43.05 -52.71 -11.57
N VAL A 48 -42.16 -51.79 -11.95
CA VAL A 48 -42.31 -50.99 -13.18
C VAL A 48 -42.22 -51.89 -14.41
N LYS A 49 -41.25 -52.81 -14.47
CA LYS A 49 -41.17 -53.80 -15.57
C LYS A 49 -42.38 -54.73 -15.63
N ALA A 50 -42.98 -55.03 -14.47
CA ALA A 50 -44.18 -55.87 -14.40
C ALA A 50 -45.46 -55.16 -14.88
N LEU A 51 -45.44 -53.83 -15.12
CA LEU A 51 -46.60 -53.08 -15.62
C LEU A 51 -47.06 -53.51 -17.01
N ASP A 52 -46.17 -54.07 -17.83
CA ASP A 52 -46.47 -54.53 -19.19
C ASP A 52 -47.24 -55.87 -19.19
N LEU A 53 -47.37 -56.53 -18.04
CA LEU A 53 -48.15 -57.75 -17.90
C LEU A 53 -49.62 -57.41 -17.59
N PRO A 54 -50.60 -58.01 -18.30
CA PRO A 54 -52.03 -57.72 -18.13
C PRO A 54 -52.54 -57.85 -16.68
N GLN A 55 -51.92 -58.75 -15.91
CA GLN A 55 -52.27 -59.04 -14.51
C GLN A 55 -51.97 -57.88 -13.53
N PHE A 56 -51.07 -56.95 -13.88
CA PHE A 56 -50.72 -55.79 -13.05
C PHE A 56 -51.39 -54.48 -13.49
N ALA A 57 -52.13 -54.49 -14.60
CA ALA A 57 -52.84 -53.31 -15.12
C ALA A 57 -53.79 -52.64 -14.09
N PRO A 58 -54.53 -53.38 -13.23
CA PRO A 58 -55.37 -52.77 -12.18
C PRO A 58 -54.60 -52.01 -11.10
N TYR A 59 -53.30 -52.32 -10.92
CA TYR A 59 -52.43 -51.74 -9.90
C TYR A 59 -51.52 -50.64 -10.46
N ALA A 60 -51.56 -50.39 -11.76
CA ALA A 60 -50.65 -49.47 -12.46
C ALA A 60 -50.70 -48.04 -11.91
N SER A 61 -51.87 -47.56 -11.51
CA SER A 61 -52.03 -46.23 -10.90
C SER A 61 -51.29 -46.10 -9.57
N LYS A 62 -51.33 -47.14 -8.73
CA LYS A 62 -50.63 -47.18 -7.43
C LYS A 62 -49.10 -47.26 -7.61
N ILE A 63 -48.63 -48.00 -8.60
CA ILE A 63 -47.20 -48.13 -8.93
C ILE A 63 -46.65 -46.79 -9.45
N LYS A 64 -47.37 -46.13 -10.36
CA LYS A 64 -47.00 -44.79 -10.85
C LYS A 64 -47.01 -43.75 -9.73
N LEU A 65 -48.00 -43.80 -8.83
CA LEU A 65 -48.09 -42.91 -7.67
C LEU A 65 -46.92 -43.12 -6.68
N ALA A 66 -46.57 -44.39 -6.39
CA ALA A 66 -45.42 -44.72 -5.53
C ALA A 66 -44.11 -44.19 -6.11
N GLY A 67 -43.93 -44.26 -7.43
CA GLY A 67 -42.79 -43.67 -8.12
C GLY A 67 -42.78 -42.15 -8.09
N ALA A 68 -43.92 -41.53 -8.39
CA ALA A 68 -44.05 -40.07 -8.41
C ALA A 68 -43.76 -39.45 -7.04
N ILE A 69 -44.28 -40.04 -5.96
CA ILE A 69 -44.00 -39.58 -4.59
C ILE A 69 -42.58 -40.00 -4.18
N GLY A 70 -42.19 -41.23 -4.49
CA GLY A 70 -40.90 -41.85 -4.19
C GLY A 70 -39.71 -41.02 -4.66
N PHE A 71 -39.69 -40.65 -5.95
CA PHE A 71 -38.65 -39.81 -6.53
C PHE A 71 -38.95 -38.32 -6.39
N GLY A 72 -40.22 -37.91 -6.40
CA GLY A 72 -40.62 -36.51 -6.33
C GLY A 72 -40.20 -35.85 -5.03
N VAL A 73 -40.40 -36.49 -3.88
CA VAL A 73 -40.07 -35.90 -2.58
C VAL A 73 -38.55 -35.66 -2.42
N PRO A 74 -37.66 -36.64 -2.68
CA PRO A 74 -36.21 -36.43 -2.63
C PRO A 74 -35.69 -35.43 -3.67
N LEU A 75 -36.23 -35.42 -4.90
CA LEU A 75 -35.82 -34.46 -5.93
C LEU A 75 -36.26 -33.03 -5.61
N LEU A 76 -37.44 -32.84 -5.02
CA LEU A 76 -37.89 -31.55 -4.52
C LEU A 76 -37.02 -31.05 -3.36
N ALA A 77 -36.65 -31.95 -2.43
CA ALA A 77 -35.72 -31.64 -1.36
C ALA A 77 -34.34 -31.25 -1.91
N TRP A 78 -33.84 -31.98 -2.92
CA TRP A 78 -32.60 -31.64 -3.62
C TRP A 78 -32.67 -30.25 -4.25
N PHE A 79 -33.74 -29.96 -5.00
CA PHE A 79 -33.91 -28.67 -5.66
C PHE A 79 -33.98 -27.52 -4.64
N ALA A 80 -34.68 -27.72 -3.52
CA ALA A 80 -34.74 -26.76 -2.43
C ALA A 80 -33.35 -26.48 -1.80
N LEU A 81 -32.50 -27.51 -1.68
CA LEU A 81 -31.12 -27.37 -1.16
C LEU A 81 -30.16 -26.66 -2.13
N LEU A 82 -30.46 -26.63 -3.43
CA LEU A 82 -29.66 -25.88 -4.42
C LEU A 82 -29.87 -24.36 -4.29
N ILE A 83 -31.06 -23.92 -3.90
CA ILE A 83 -31.41 -22.50 -3.78
C ILE A 83 -30.41 -21.73 -2.90
N PRO A 84 -30.13 -22.12 -1.63
CA PRO A 84 -29.14 -21.42 -0.81
C PRO A 84 -27.69 -21.59 -1.32
N LEU A 85 -27.38 -22.69 -2.01
CA LEU A 85 -26.04 -22.95 -2.55
C LEU A 85 -25.65 -21.98 -3.67
N PHE A 86 -26.63 -21.61 -4.50
CA PHE A 86 -26.46 -20.73 -5.65
C PHE A 86 -26.92 -19.29 -5.41
N LYS A 87 -27.59 -19.00 -4.29
CA LYS A 87 -27.93 -17.63 -3.92
C LYS A 87 -26.66 -16.76 -3.87
N PRO A 88 -26.56 -15.69 -4.69
CA PRO A 88 -25.45 -14.76 -4.60
C PRO A 88 -25.44 -14.13 -3.21
N LYS A 89 -24.26 -13.91 -2.64
CA LYS A 89 -24.15 -13.16 -1.39
C LYS A 89 -24.70 -11.77 -1.66
N ALA A 90 -25.59 -11.30 -0.79
CA ALA A 90 -26.07 -9.92 -0.85
C ALA A 90 -24.86 -9.00 -0.76
N ALA A 91 -24.75 -8.06 -1.71
CA ALA A 91 -23.72 -7.03 -1.64
C ALA A 91 -23.98 -6.18 -0.39
N ALA A 92 -22.98 -5.99 0.46
CA ALA A 92 -23.15 -5.14 1.63
C ALA A 92 -23.40 -3.69 1.19
N LEU A 93 -24.48 -3.11 1.71
CA LEU A 93 -24.92 -1.74 1.38
C LEU A 93 -23.86 -0.67 1.70
N HIS A 94 -22.99 -0.93 2.68
CA HIS A 94 -21.98 0.00 3.19
C HIS A 94 -20.54 -0.54 3.04
N GLY A 95 -20.34 -1.54 2.18
CA GLY A 95 -19.05 -2.18 1.96
C GLY A 95 -18.79 -3.40 2.84
N ASP A 96 -17.99 -4.33 2.32
CA ASP A 96 -17.67 -5.62 2.93
C ASP A 96 -16.33 -5.60 3.70
N ALA A 97 -15.98 -4.44 4.28
CA ALA A 97 -14.73 -4.28 5.01
C ALA A 97 -14.70 -5.21 6.23
N ARG A 98 -13.61 -5.96 6.36
CA ARG A 98 -13.37 -6.86 7.51
C ARG A 98 -11.88 -6.91 7.82
N PHE A 99 -11.55 -7.35 9.03
CA PHE A 99 -10.17 -7.65 9.37
C PHE A 99 -9.57 -8.71 8.45
N ALA A 100 -8.32 -8.50 8.05
CA ALA A 100 -7.57 -9.43 7.24
C ALA A 100 -7.22 -10.69 8.05
N SER A 101 -7.41 -11.86 7.44
CA SER A 101 -6.91 -13.13 7.95
C SER A 101 -5.47 -13.36 7.49
N GLY A 102 -4.75 -14.29 8.12
CA GLY A 102 -3.42 -14.70 7.64
C GLY A 102 -3.43 -15.17 6.18
N SER A 103 -4.52 -15.76 5.70
CA SER A 103 -4.67 -16.16 4.30
C SER A 103 -4.81 -14.97 3.34
N ASP A 104 -5.43 -13.87 3.78
CA ASP A 104 -5.54 -12.64 2.99
C ASP A 104 -4.16 -11.97 2.88
N LEU A 105 -3.43 -11.91 4.00
CA LEU A 105 -2.07 -11.37 4.05
C LEU A 105 -1.09 -12.18 3.17
N ALA A 106 -1.17 -13.50 3.24
CA ALA A 106 -0.34 -14.40 2.43
C ALA A 106 -0.62 -14.23 0.92
N LYS A 107 -1.89 -14.11 0.51
CA LYS A 107 -2.27 -13.88 -0.89
C LYS A 107 -1.76 -12.55 -1.45
N LYS A 108 -1.49 -11.58 -0.58
CA LYS A 108 -0.93 -10.27 -0.93
C LYS A 108 0.58 -10.19 -0.68
N ASP A 109 1.23 -11.32 -0.45
CA ASP A 109 2.66 -11.43 -0.18
C ASP A 109 3.16 -10.61 1.02
N MET A 110 2.25 -10.18 1.91
CA MET A 110 2.58 -9.32 3.04
C MET A 110 3.31 -10.04 4.18
N LEU A 111 3.35 -11.37 4.15
CA LEU A 111 4.07 -12.19 5.14
C LEU A 111 5.44 -12.66 4.62
N LYS A 112 5.77 -12.38 3.35
CA LYS A 112 7.07 -12.73 2.78
C LYS A 112 8.10 -11.64 3.15
N PRO A 113 9.39 -12.00 3.27
CA PRO A 113 10.45 -11.00 3.33
C PRO A 113 10.40 -10.11 2.09
N SER A 114 10.58 -8.81 2.30
CA SER A 114 10.67 -7.82 1.22
C SER A 114 11.74 -6.80 1.61
N PRO A 115 12.86 -6.70 0.87
CA PRO A 115 13.95 -5.77 1.18
C PRO A 115 13.51 -4.32 1.34
N THR A 116 12.48 -3.92 0.59
CA THR A 116 11.94 -2.56 0.57
C THR A 116 10.46 -2.52 0.95
N GLY A 117 9.99 -3.51 1.72
CA GLY A 117 8.63 -3.53 2.25
C GLY A 117 8.53 -2.75 3.55
N ILE A 118 7.49 -1.93 3.69
CA ILE A 118 7.27 -1.18 4.93
C ILE A 118 6.63 -2.11 5.96
N VAL A 119 7.26 -2.31 7.11
CA VAL A 119 6.68 -3.06 8.23
C VAL A 119 5.51 -2.28 8.80
N VAL A 120 4.31 -2.85 8.72
CA VAL A 120 3.05 -2.22 9.20
C VAL A 120 2.47 -2.93 10.42
N GLY A 121 3.05 -4.05 10.84
CA GLY A 121 2.61 -4.77 12.04
C GLY A 121 3.13 -6.20 12.09
N LYS A 122 2.44 -7.02 12.87
CA LYS A 122 2.78 -8.43 13.11
C LYS A 122 1.52 -9.29 13.13
N HIS A 123 1.55 -10.45 12.49
CA HIS A 123 0.47 -11.43 12.52
C HIS A 123 1.03 -12.83 12.75
N GLY A 124 0.57 -13.52 13.79
CA GLY A 124 1.00 -14.90 14.10
C GLY A 124 2.51 -15.07 14.25
N GLY A 125 3.20 -14.12 14.91
CA GLY A 125 4.65 -14.18 15.07
C GLY A 125 5.45 -13.55 13.92
N LYS A 126 4.86 -13.34 12.74
CA LYS A 126 5.54 -12.87 11.53
C LYS A 126 5.32 -11.38 11.28
N LEU A 127 6.35 -10.67 10.86
CA LEU A 127 6.23 -9.28 10.42
C LEU A 127 5.37 -9.19 9.17
N VAL A 128 4.45 -8.23 9.17
CA VAL A 128 3.59 -7.88 8.05
C VAL A 128 4.21 -6.70 7.34
N ARG A 129 4.60 -6.89 6.08
CA ARG A 129 5.20 -5.87 5.22
C ARG A 129 4.24 -5.46 4.13
N LEU A 130 4.16 -4.17 3.85
CA LEU A 130 3.49 -3.64 2.67
C LEU A 130 4.50 -3.63 1.51
N PRO A 131 4.37 -4.52 0.51
CA PRO A 131 5.33 -4.59 -0.58
C PRO A 131 5.06 -3.51 -1.65
N GLY A 132 6.09 -3.23 -2.46
CA GLY A 132 6.00 -2.29 -3.58
C GLY A 132 6.09 -0.82 -3.17
N GLN A 133 5.89 0.07 -4.15
CA GLN A 133 5.89 1.52 -3.95
C GLN A 133 4.51 1.98 -3.48
N GLN A 134 4.26 1.87 -2.17
CA GLN A 134 3.03 2.32 -1.54
C GLN A 134 3.29 3.35 -0.44
N PHE A 135 2.28 4.13 -0.13
CA PHE A 135 2.30 5.11 0.96
C PHE A 135 1.59 4.56 2.19
N ALA A 136 2.11 4.89 3.37
CA ALA A 136 1.50 4.53 4.64
C ALA A 136 1.32 5.78 5.51
N ILE A 137 0.16 5.87 6.18
CA ILE A 137 -0.13 6.90 7.18
C ILE A 137 -0.27 6.19 8.53
N LEU A 138 0.47 6.66 9.52
CA LEU A 138 0.37 6.19 10.90
C LEU A 138 -0.33 7.23 11.77
N ALA A 139 -1.61 7.00 12.05
CA ALA A 139 -2.37 7.78 13.02
C ALA A 139 -2.19 7.16 14.41
N ALA A 140 -1.41 7.83 15.28
CA ALA A 140 -1.08 7.31 16.60
C ALA A 140 -0.98 8.44 17.65
N PRO A 141 -1.69 8.35 18.80
CA PRO A 141 -1.57 9.33 19.89
C PRO A 141 -0.15 9.42 20.46
N THR A 142 0.12 10.45 21.27
CA THR A 142 1.38 10.52 22.02
C THR A 142 1.50 9.33 22.98
N ARG A 143 2.74 8.87 23.23
CA ARG A 143 3.07 7.72 24.12
C ARG A 143 2.44 6.36 23.73
N SER A 144 1.89 6.23 22.53
CA SER A 144 1.32 4.97 22.00
C SER A 144 2.36 3.95 21.48
N GLY A 145 3.65 4.30 21.56
CA GLY A 145 4.72 3.42 21.06
C GLY A 145 4.99 3.51 19.55
N LYS A 146 4.54 4.55 18.84
CA LYS A 146 4.79 4.71 17.39
C LYS A 146 6.27 4.56 16.99
N GLY A 147 7.19 5.05 17.82
CA GLY A 147 8.64 4.95 17.59
C GLY A 147 9.12 3.50 17.64
N VAL A 148 8.89 2.84 18.77
CA VAL A 148 9.33 1.45 19.02
C VAL A 148 8.56 0.40 18.21
N GLY A 149 7.29 0.67 17.87
CA GLY A 149 6.41 -0.29 17.21
C GLY A 149 6.44 -0.23 15.69
N ILE A 150 6.76 0.92 15.09
CA ILE A 150 6.75 1.11 13.63
C ILE A 150 8.05 1.75 13.13
N VAL A 151 8.47 2.90 13.66
CA VAL A 151 9.59 3.68 13.09
C VAL A 151 10.91 2.92 13.20
N ILE A 152 11.34 2.55 14.41
CA ILE A 152 12.60 1.83 14.65
C ILE A 152 12.61 0.48 13.91
N PRO A 153 11.56 -0.37 13.98
CA PRO A 153 11.51 -1.60 13.19
C PRO A 153 11.72 -1.38 11.69
N ASN A 154 11.11 -0.35 11.10
CA ASN A 154 11.33 -0.03 9.67
C ASN A 154 12.76 0.42 9.39
N LEU A 155 13.38 1.21 10.27
CA LEU A 155 14.78 1.63 10.09
C LEU A 155 15.77 0.47 10.23
N LEU A 156 15.40 -0.60 10.92
CA LEU A 156 16.22 -1.81 11.06
C LEU A 156 15.95 -2.83 9.93
N ASP A 157 14.73 -2.92 9.41
CA ASP A 157 14.31 -3.91 8.41
C ASP A 157 14.44 -3.41 6.95
N TYR A 158 14.16 -2.13 6.70
CA TYR A 158 14.13 -1.55 5.35
C TYR A 158 15.54 -1.36 4.79
N GLN A 159 15.86 -2.07 3.72
CA GLN A 159 17.19 -2.15 3.12
C GLN A 159 17.50 -1.03 2.13
N GLY A 160 16.47 -0.31 1.64
CA GLY A 160 16.66 0.86 0.78
C GLY A 160 17.07 2.12 1.55
N SER A 161 17.34 3.20 0.82
CA SER A 161 17.64 4.52 1.39
C SER A 161 16.45 5.09 2.15
N VAL A 162 16.73 5.75 3.28
CA VAL A 162 15.71 6.39 4.12
C VAL A 162 16.15 7.81 4.48
N VAL A 163 15.18 8.73 4.48
CA VAL A 163 15.34 10.09 5.02
C VAL A 163 14.37 10.21 6.17
N VAL A 164 14.87 10.57 7.36
CA VAL A 164 14.10 10.56 8.59
C VAL A 164 14.11 11.95 9.21
N LEU A 165 12.92 12.52 9.42
CA LEU A 165 12.76 13.70 10.27
C LEU A 165 12.75 13.22 11.74
N ASP A 166 13.87 13.42 12.43
CA ASP A 166 14.10 12.92 13.78
C ASP A 166 14.29 14.06 14.78
N ILE A 167 13.18 14.66 15.22
CA ILE A 167 13.18 15.83 16.13
C ILE A 167 13.90 15.53 17.45
N LYS A 168 13.89 14.27 17.91
CA LYS A 168 14.46 13.86 19.20
C LYS A 168 15.82 13.17 19.08
N GLN A 169 16.28 12.89 17.87
CA GLN A 169 17.49 12.12 17.58
C GLN A 169 17.48 10.64 18.05
N GLU A 170 16.36 10.14 18.58
CA GLU A 170 16.24 8.76 19.09
C GLU A 170 16.41 7.73 17.95
N ASN A 171 15.94 8.04 16.74
CA ASN A 171 16.03 7.12 15.62
C ASN A 171 17.47 6.98 15.15
N PHE A 172 18.19 8.11 15.05
CA PHE A 172 19.60 8.10 14.66
C PHE A 172 20.43 7.32 15.70
N ASP A 173 20.29 7.64 16.98
CA ASP A 173 21.08 7.04 18.05
C ASP A 173 20.88 5.53 18.15
N LEU A 174 19.64 5.04 17.95
CA LEU A 174 19.32 3.61 18.06
C LEU A 174 19.60 2.80 16.78
N THR A 175 19.59 3.41 15.60
CA THR A 175 19.57 2.65 14.34
C THR A 175 20.75 2.92 13.40
N SER A 176 21.44 4.05 13.54
CA SER A 176 22.55 4.45 12.67
C SER A 176 23.67 3.39 12.61
N GLY A 177 24.07 2.86 13.77
CA GLY A 177 25.11 1.82 13.87
C GLY A 177 24.73 0.53 13.14
N TRP A 178 23.48 0.09 13.27
CA TRP A 178 22.96 -1.05 12.53
C TRP A 178 22.98 -0.79 11.04
N ARG A 179 22.40 0.33 10.58
CA ARG A 179 22.35 0.66 9.14
C ARG A 179 23.75 0.78 8.53
N LYS A 180 24.71 1.36 9.26
CA LYS A 180 26.13 1.39 8.86
C LYS A 180 26.72 -0.02 8.75
N SER A 181 26.41 -0.93 9.68
CA SER A 181 26.85 -2.33 9.62
C SER A 181 26.29 -3.09 8.42
N GLN A 182 25.17 -2.65 7.86
CA GLN A 182 24.59 -3.18 6.62
C GLN A 182 25.24 -2.57 5.35
N GLY A 183 26.32 -1.80 5.49
CA GLY A 183 27.06 -1.20 4.37
C GLY A 183 26.47 0.10 3.84
N GLN A 184 25.52 0.72 4.56
CA GLN A 184 24.93 1.98 4.14
C GLN A 184 25.73 3.19 4.63
N GLU A 185 25.77 4.25 3.82
CA GLU A 185 26.21 5.56 4.27
C GLU A 185 25.17 6.18 5.20
N VAL A 186 25.62 6.78 6.30
CA VAL A 186 24.74 7.33 7.33
C VAL A 186 25.16 8.76 7.64
N PHE A 187 24.25 9.70 7.36
CA PHE A 187 24.45 11.12 7.57
C PHE A 187 23.46 11.64 8.61
N LEU A 188 23.95 12.47 9.52
CA LEU A 188 23.16 13.25 10.48
C LEU A 188 23.27 14.73 10.10
N PHE A 189 22.15 15.38 9.80
CA PHE A 189 22.10 16.82 9.64
C PHE A 189 21.30 17.42 10.80
N ASN A 190 22.02 17.99 11.76
CA ASN A 190 21.50 18.70 12.92
C ASN A 190 22.22 20.07 13.02
N PRO A 191 21.76 21.09 12.28
CA PRO A 191 22.44 22.39 12.23
C PRO A 191 22.45 23.15 13.56
N PHE A 192 21.71 22.69 14.57
CA PHE A 192 21.62 23.28 15.91
C PHE A 192 22.28 22.41 16.98
N ALA A 193 23.07 21.39 16.60
CA ALA A 193 23.79 20.56 17.54
C ALA A 193 24.84 21.38 18.31
N GLU A 194 24.62 21.59 19.61
CA GLU A 194 25.53 22.33 20.49
C GLU A 194 26.90 21.67 20.63
N ASP A 195 26.94 20.34 20.53
CA ASP A 195 28.16 19.53 20.56
C ASP A 195 28.89 19.47 19.21
N GLY A 196 28.35 20.13 18.18
CA GLY A 196 28.90 20.16 16.83
C GLY A 196 28.78 18.83 16.06
N ARG A 197 28.10 17.81 16.58
CA ARG A 197 27.91 16.51 15.92
C ARG A 197 26.87 16.59 14.81
N THR A 198 27.26 17.19 13.70
CA THR A 198 26.44 17.27 12.47
C THR A 198 27.32 17.17 11.24
N HIS A 199 26.80 16.53 10.21
CA HIS A 199 27.32 16.66 8.85
C HIS A 199 26.95 18.02 8.29
N ARG A 200 27.72 18.46 7.29
CA ARG A 200 27.51 19.73 6.60
C ARG A 200 26.68 19.48 5.34
N TRP A 201 25.78 20.41 5.06
CA TRP A 201 24.96 20.40 3.85
C TRP A 201 24.87 21.82 3.30
N ASN A 202 25.09 21.95 2.00
CA ASN A 202 24.91 23.22 1.30
C ASN A 202 23.84 23.03 0.22
N PRO A 203 22.62 23.58 0.38
CA PRO A 203 21.58 23.42 -0.64
C PRO A 203 21.96 24.06 -2.00
N LEU A 204 22.92 24.99 -2.01
CA LEU A 204 23.40 25.60 -3.24
C LEU A 204 24.32 24.67 -4.05
N SER A 205 24.74 23.53 -3.51
CA SER A 205 25.56 22.56 -4.26
C SER A 205 24.77 21.82 -5.36
N TYR A 206 23.44 21.88 -5.34
CA TYR A 206 22.59 21.30 -6.38
C TYR A 206 22.37 22.23 -7.57
N ILE A 207 22.78 23.50 -7.46
CA ILE A 207 22.58 24.49 -8.52
C ILE A 207 23.54 24.19 -9.67
N SER A 208 23.01 24.13 -10.89
CA SER A 208 23.80 23.88 -12.08
C SER A 208 24.87 24.95 -12.29
N PRO A 209 26.10 24.55 -12.66
CA PRO A 209 27.12 25.51 -13.09
C PRO A 209 26.74 26.17 -14.42
N ASP A 210 25.87 25.55 -15.23
CA ASP A 210 25.41 26.11 -16.50
C ASP A 210 24.42 27.27 -16.26
N PRO A 211 24.74 28.49 -16.71
CA PRO A 211 23.86 29.65 -16.58
C PRO A 211 22.45 29.44 -17.15
N ALA A 212 22.28 28.57 -18.15
CA ALA A 212 20.98 28.29 -18.77
C ALA A 212 19.98 27.65 -17.79
N PHE A 213 20.47 26.87 -16.81
CA PHE A 213 19.64 26.16 -15.82
C PHE A 213 19.68 26.81 -14.43
N ARG A 214 20.68 27.64 -14.15
CA ARG A 214 20.91 28.25 -12.83
C ARG A 214 19.70 28.99 -12.29
N VAL A 215 19.02 29.77 -13.13
CA VAL A 215 17.82 30.53 -12.71
C VAL A 215 16.70 29.60 -12.28
N SER A 216 16.39 28.56 -13.05
CA SER A 216 15.34 27.59 -12.69
C SER A 216 15.68 26.80 -11.44
N ASP A 217 16.95 26.43 -11.25
CA ASP A 217 17.40 25.71 -10.06
C ASP A 217 17.26 26.58 -8.80
N LEU A 218 17.69 27.84 -8.89
CA LEU A 218 17.57 28.81 -7.80
C LEU A 218 16.12 29.13 -7.47
N MET A 219 15.24 29.23 -8.46
CA MET A 219 13.79 29.37 -8.24
C MET A 219 13.23 28.17 -7.47
N SER A 220 13.67 26.96 -7.80
CA SER A 220 13.27 25.73 -7.12
C SER A 220 13.71 25.73 -5.65
N VAL A 221 14.96 26.09 -5.37
CA VAL A 221 15.47 26.23 -3.99
C VAL A 221 14.75 27.36 -3.24
N ALA A 222 14.49 28.49 -3.89
CA ALA A 222 13.77 29.61 -3.30
C ALA A 222 12.34 29.22 -2.90
N ALA A 223 11.66 28.41 -3.70
CA ALA A 223 10.33 27.89 -3.37
C ALA A 223 10.35 26.94 -2.17
N MET A 224 11.41 26.15 -1.99
CA MET A 224 11.60 25.28 -0.81
C MET A 224 11.87 26.08 0.47
N LEU A 225 12.69 27.14 0.39
CA LEU A 225 13.06 27.96 1.56
C LEU A 225 11.98 28.97 1.95
N TYR A 226 11.28 29.53 0.97
CA TYR A 226 10.22 30.52 1.16
C TYR A 226 8.93 29.94 0.57
N PRO A 227 8.28 28.97 1.23
CA PRO A 227 7.07 28.32 0.72
C PRO A 227 5.92 29.33 0.59
N ASP A 228 4.97 29.04 -0.30
CA ASP A 228 3.77 29.87 -0.44
C ASP A 228 2.98 29.87 0.87
N GLY A 229 2.71 31.08 1.39
CA GLY A 229 1.89 31.29 2.58
C GLY A 229 0.44 31.63 2.25
N SER A 230 -0.25 32.24 3.21
CA SER A 230 -1.58 32.81 2.97
C SER A 230 -1.53 33.97 1.96
N ASP A 231 -2.69 34.35 1.41
CA ASP A 231 -2.78 35.43 0.42
C ASP A 231 -2.13 36.75 0.89
N ALA A 232 -2.25 37.06 2.19
CA ALA A 232 -1.65 38.25 2.79
C ALA A 232 -0.11 38.22 2.79
N GLN A 233 0.51 37.04 2.73
CA GLN A 233 1.97 36.87 2.72
C GLN A 233 2.56 36.78 1.31
N LYS A 234 1.74 36.58 0.27
CA LYS A 234 2.21 36.36 -1.11
C LYS A 234 3.17 37.43 -1.61
N PHE A 235 2.86 38.71 -1.34
CA PHE A 235 3.74 39.81 -1.73
C PHE A 235 5.12 39.69 -1.07
N TRP A 236 5.17 39.46 0.23
CA TRP A 236 6.42 39.35 1.00
C TRP A 236 7.24 38.11 0.62
N VAL A 237 6.58 36.97 0.41
CA VAL A 237 7.23 35.75 -0.08
C VAL A 237 7.84 35.98 -1.46
N SER A 238 7.12 36.66 -2.36
CA SER A 238 7.64 37.02 -3.69
C SER A 238 8.87 37.93 -3.60
N GLN A 239 8.83 38.97 -2.77
CA GLN A 239 9.99 39.84 -2.57
C GLN A 239 11.19 39.10 -1.95
N ALA A 240 10.96 38.20 -0.99
CA ALA A 240 12.01 37.38 -0.40
C ALA A 240 12.67 36.45 -1.43
N ARG A 241 11.86 35.81 -2.29
CA ARG A 241 12.38 34.98 -3.39
C ARG A 241 13.19 35.82 -4.39
N ASN A 242 12.71 37.01 -4.76
CA ASN A 242 13.45 37.92 -5.65
C ASN A 242 14.80 38.35 -5.06
N ALA A 243 14.82 38.71 -3.76
CA ALA A 243 16.05 39.07 -3.07
C ALA A 243 17.02 37.89 -3.00
N PHE A 244 16.54 36.70 -2.63
CA PHE A 244 17.32 35.46 -2.63
C PHE A 244 17.94 35.18 -4.01
N MET A 245 17.14 35.28 -5.08
CA MET A 245 17.60 35.10 -6.45
C MET A 245 18.71 36.08 -6.80
N ALA A 246 18.49 37.38 -6.58
CA ALA A 246 19.44 38.43 -6.93
C ALA A 246 20.80 38.25 -6.24
N PHE A 247 20.79 38.03 -4.92
CA PHE A 247 22.03 37.85 -4.17
C PHE A 247 22.73 36.53 -4.48
N THR A 248 21.97 35.46 -4.73
CA THR A 248 22.58 34.15 -5.03
C THR A 248 23.17 34.13 -6.43
N LEU A 249 22.49 34.72 -7.42
CA LEU A 249 23.04 34.91 -8.77
C LEU A 249 24.32 35.73 -8.73
N TYR A 250 24.34 36.84 -7.98
CA TYR A 250 25.56 37.63 -7.77
C TYR A 250 26.74 36.78 -7.27
N LEU A 251 26.50 35.88 -6.30
CA LEU A 251 27.54 34.99 -5.77
C LEU A 251 28.03 33.99 -6.82
N PHE A 252 27.12 33.43 -7.62
CA PHE A 252 27.50 32.53 -8.72
C PHE A 252 28.24 33.26 -9.83
N ASP A 253 27.86 34.47 -10.19
CA ASP A 253 28.56 35.27 -11.20
C ASP A 253 29.97 35.67 -10.69
N SER A 254 30.10 35.92 -9.39
CA SER A 254 31.40 36.13 -8.75
C SER A 254 32.27 34.87 -8.76
N LEU A 255 31.69 33.67 -8.60
CA LEU A 255 32.41 32.41 -8.77
C LEU A 255 32.84 32.22 -10.23
N ASP A 256 31.95 32.46 -11.18
CA ASP A 256 32.25 32.34 -12.61
C ASP A 256 33.37 33.30 -13.03
N ASP A 257 33.41 34.52 -12.51
CA ASP A 257 34.52 35.46 -12.73
C ASP A 257 35.84 34.94 -12.17
N GLN A 258 35.86 34.37 -10.96
CA GLN A 258 37.07 33.74 -10.39
C GLN A 258 37.57 32.60 -11.28
N ILE A 259 36.65 31.78 -11.81
CA ILE A 259 36.97 30.68 -12.73
C ILE A 259 37.51 31.23 -14.05
N LYS A 260 36.86 32.23 -14.65
CA LYS A 260 37.27 32.89 -15.91
C LYS A 260 38.65 33.53 -15.79
N ARG A 261 38.96 34.16 -14.65
CA ARG A 261 40.26 34.75 -14.32
C ARG A 261 41.31 33.71 -13.89
N LYS A 262 40.98 32.41 -13.90
CA LYS A 262 41.87 31.29 -13.58
C LYS A 262 42.47 31.35 -12.17
N HIS A 263 41.68 31.81 -11.20
CA HIS A 263 42.07 31.71 -9.79
C HIS A 263 42.33 30.24 -9.40
N PRO A 264 43.29 29.96 -8.49
CA PRO A 264 43.51 28.61 -7.98
C PRO A 264 42.22 28.03 -7.38
N LYS A 265 41.92 26.75 -7.65
CA LYS A 265 40.67 26.10 -7.20
C LYS A 265 40.44 26.18 -5.69
N GLU A 266 41.52 26.14 -4.92
CA GLU A 266 41.50 26.25 -3.45
C GLU A 266 40.96 27.58 -2.94
N THR A 267 41.05 28.63 -3.77
CA THR A 267 40.59 29.99 -3.45
C THR A 267 39.17 30.26 -3.91
N TRP A 268 38.54 29.31 -4.61
CA TRP A 268 37.19 29.48 -5.14
C TRP A 268 36.19 29.62 -4.01
N MET A 269 35.44 30.71 -4.06
CA MET A 269 34.36 30.99 -3.13
C MET A 269 33.04 30.40 -3.66
N PHE A 270 32.85 29.10 -3.46
CA PHE A 270 31.57 28.46 -3.83
C PHE A 270 30.40 29.04 -3.01
N PRO A 271 29.28 29.44 -3.63
CA PRO A 271 28.15 30.03 -2.93
C PRO A 271 27.61 29.16 -1.79
N THR A 272 27.36 29.78 -0.64
CA THR A 272 26.72 29.16 0.53
C THR A 272 25.66 30.07 1.10
N LEU A 273 24.70 29.54 1.88
CA LEU A 273 23.72 30.37 2.59
C LEU A 273 24.38 31.37 3.56
N GLY A 274 25.53 31.02 4.15
CA GLY A 274 26.29 31.95 4.99
C GLY A 274 26.89 33.12 4.21
N MET A 275 27.31 32.89 2.97
CA MET A 275 27.77 33.98 2.08
C MET A 275 26.60 34.83 1.59
N LEU A 276 25.48 34.21 1.26
CA LEU A 276 24.24 34.90 0.94
C LEU A 276 23.82 35.85 2.07
N TYR A 277 23.82 35.35 3.31
CA TYR A 277 23.54 36.19 4.48
C TYR A 277 24.48 37.40 4.55
N ARG A 278 25.81 37.18 4.49
CA ARG A 278 26.80 38.28 4.50
C ARG A 278 26.59 39.29 3.37
N VAL A 279 26.31 38.82 2.14
CA VAL A 279 26.04 39.71 1.01
C VAL A 279 24.75 40.50 1.22
N SER A 280 23.71 39.90 1.80
CA SER A 280 22.44 40.57 2.03
C SER A 280 22.46 41.54 3.22
N SER A 281 23.27 41.26 4.24
CA SER A 281 23.32 42.02 5.50
C SER A 281 24.35 43.16 5.49
N GLY A 282 25.28 43.17 4.53
CA GLY A 282 26.33 44.17 4.44
C GLY A 282 27.58 43.82 5.25
N ASP A 283 28.55 44.75 5.22
CA ASP A 283 29.85 44.65 5.88
C ASP A 283 29.94 45.48 7.18
N GLY A 284 28.78 45.92 7.71
CA GLY A 284 28.68 46.84 8.84
C GLY A 284 28.70 48.33 8.46
N SER A 285 28.93 48.66 7.18
CA SER A 285 28.73 50.02 6.65
C SER A 285 27.28 50.28 6.22
N ASP A 286 27.01 51.48 5.69
CA ASP A 286 25.71 51.81 5.11
C ASP A 286 25.32 50.81 4.02
N LEU A 287 24.20 50.11 4.21
CA LEU A 287 23.77 49.00 3.35
C LEU A 287 23.56 49.47 1.91
N LYS A 288 23.00 50.68 1.71
CA LYS A 288 22.77 51.22 0.36
C LYS A 288 24.09 51.48 -0.36
N GLY A 289 25.05 52.09 0.32
CA GLY A 289 26.40 52.31 -0.18
C GLY A 289 27.12 51.00 -0.49
N TYR A 290 27.02 50.02 0.40
CA TYR A 290 27.57 48.67 0.22
C TYR A 290 27.00 47.98 -1.03
N LEU A 291 25.67 47.91 -1.16
CA LEU A 291 25.02 47.28 -2.31
C LEU A 291 25.34 48.01 -3.64
N LYS A 292 25.45 49.35 -3.60
CA LYS A 292 25.89 50.14 -4.75
C LYS A 292 27.32 49.80 -5.18
N LYS A 293 28.22 49.52 -4.24
CA LYS A 293 29.58 49.03 -4.57
C LYS A 293 29.53 47.64 -5.20
N LEU A 294 28.68 46.74 -4.71
CA LEU A 294 28.53 45.41 -5.30
C LEU A 294 28.00 45.48 -6.74
N SER A 295 27.03 46.36 -7.01
CA SER A 295 26.47 46.51 -8.36
C SER A 295 27.45 47.11 -9.38
N GLN A 296 28.59 47.64 -8.93
CA GLN A 296 29.63 48.21 -9.78
C GLN A 296 30.74 47.21 -10.13
N ARG A 297 30.62 45.94 -9.72
CA ARG A 297 31.59 44.90 -10.08
C ARG A 297 31.59 44.65 -11.58
N GLU A 298 32.79 44.54 -12.16
CA GLU A 298 32.99 44.35 -13.61
C GLU A 298 32.27 43.12 -14.18
N PHE A 299 32.09 42.07 -13.37
CA PHE A 299 31.46 40.82 -13.81
C PHE A 299 29.93 40.91 -13.96
N LEU A 300 29.28 41.98 -13.48
CA LEU A 300 27.82 42.15 -13.55
C LEU A 300 27.32 42.89 -14.81
N GLY A 301 28.21 43.26 -15.72
CA GLY A 301 27.91 44.19 -16.82
C GLY A 301 28.30 43.72 -18.21
N ARG A 302 28.34 42.41 -18.48
CA ARG A 302 28.63 41.86 -19.82
C ARG A 302 27.75 40.67 -20.16
#